data_AF-A0A839LDK2-F1
#
_entry.id   AF-A0A839LDK2-F1
#
_cell.length_a   1.000
_cell.length_b   1.000
_cell.length_c   1.000
_cell.angle_alpha   90.00
_cell.angle_beta   90.00
_cell.angle_gamma   90.00
#
_symmetry.space_group_name_H-M   'P 1'
#
loop_
_entity.id
_entity.type
_entity.pdbx_description
1 polymer ?
#
loop_
_entity_poly.entity_id
_entity_poly.type
_entity_poly.pdbx_seq_one_letter_code
_entity_poly.pdbx_strand_id
1 'polypeptide(L)'
;MPHLTEQLLWACLIVLSLVSPTWADGIVRGQVVSVSGGDVLELVDAHGLEHRLRLAFIDAPEPGQPFGDEAQSALAAMVLGRPVTARLLGQSDDGFAQAEVIEPNGHLVNLELVKRGLAWHDYFESEPKLERDKYQAAVAAAQQARQGIWALERLELPRDYRARAEQALRWRHFLVAALSGVALLGLIFSIYDKRISAWLARQDERMKASAAAGRLAHIRSEANAAERDRTRAIADQEMNRLAALRRASEQKGSKPT
;
A
#
# COMPACT_ATOMS: atom_id res chain seq x y z
N MET A 1 -36.61 21.26 -29.67
CA MET A 1 -35.29 21.32 -29.02
C MET A 1 -34.69 19.96 -28.63
N PRO A 2 -35.42 18.90 -28.23
CA PRO A 2 -34.79 17.63 -27.80
C PRO A 2 -34.25 16.76 -28.97
N HIS A 3 -34.73 16.94 -30.20
CA HIS A 3 -34.24 16.18 -31.36
C HIS A 3 -32.86 16.61 -31.86
N LEU A 4 -32.46 17.87 -31.65
CA LEU A 4 -31.14 18.37 -32.05
C LEU A 4 -30.03 17.83 -31.13
N THR A 5 -30.32 17.70 -29.84
CA THR A 5 -29.38 17.15 -28.86
C THR A 5 -29.13 15.65 -29.06
N GLU A 6 -30.17 14.89 -29.43
CA GLU A 6 -29.98 13.48 -29.80
C GLU A 6 -29.16 13.33 -31.07
N GLN A 7 -29.46 14.08 -32.12
CA GLN A 7 -28.70 14.01 -33.38
C GLN A 7 -27.22 14.37 -33.21
N LEU A 8 -26.90 15.33 -32.33
CA LEU A 8 -25.51 15.67 -31.98
C LEU A 8 -24.83 14.58 -31.15
N LEU A 9 -25.55 13.92 -30.24
CA LEU A 9 -25.04 12.77 -29.47
C LEU A 9 -24.72 11.58 -30.38
N TRP A 10 -25.61 11.27 -31.34
CA TRP A 10 -25.37 10.23 -32.34
C TRP A 10 -24.20 10.57 -33.27
N ALA A 11 -24.06 11.84 -33.69
CA ALA A 11 -22.92 12.30 -34.48
C ALA A 11 -21.59 12.22 -33.70
N CYS A 12 -21.58 12.59 -32.41
CA CYS A 12 -20.40 12.44 -31.54
C CYS A 12 -20.01 10.97 -31.33
N LEU A 13 -20.98 10.07 -31.15
CA LEU A 13 -20.73 8.63 -31.02
C LEU A 13 -20.14 8.02 -32.31
N ILE A 14 -20.64 8.45 -33.47
CA ILE A 14 -20.08 8.03 -34.77
C ILE A 14 -18.65 8.55 -34.95
N VAL A 15 -18.39 9.83 -34.65
CA VAL A 15 -17.04 10.42 -34.71
C VAL A 15 -16.07 9.76 -33.71
N LEU A 16 -16.54 9.36 -32.52
CA LEU A 16 -15.73 8.66 -31.52
C LEU A 16 -15.41 7.21 -31.93
N SER A 17 -16.30 6.55 -32.67
CA SER A 17 -16.06 5.20 -33.22
C SER A 17 -15.14 5.17 -34.44
N LEU A 18 -14.98 6.31 -35.12
CA LEU A 18 -14.06 6.49 -36.26
C LEU A 18 -12.60 6.71 -35.84
N VAL A 19 -12.32 6.93 -34.55
CA VAL A 19 -10.96 6.89 -34.00
C VAL A 19 -10.71 5.49 -33.46
N SER A 20 -10.78 4.50 -34.34
CA SER A 20 -10.04 3.27 -34.09
C SER A 20 -8.57 3.61 -34.34
N PRO A 21 -7.63 3.37 -33.42
CA PRO A 21 -6.23 3.35 -33.81
C PRO A 21 -6.12 2.27 -34.88
N THR A 22 -6.03 2.68 -36.14
CA THR A 22 -5.58 1.82 -37.21
C THR A 22 -4.16 1.45 -36.83
N TRP A 23 -4.00 0.26 -36.24
CA TRP A 23 -2.70 -0.34 -36.02
C TRP A 23 -2.12 -0.62 -37.40
N ALA A 24 -1.39 0.35 -37.91
CA ALA A 24 -0.49 0.11 -39.02
C ALA A 24 0.66 -0.73 -38.48
N ASP A 25 0.99 -1.82 -39.16
CA ASP A 25 2.35 -2.38 -39.17
C ASP A 25 3.30 -1.20 -39.41
N GLY A 26 3.87 -0.69 -38.32
CA GLY A 26 4.60 0.56 -38.29
C GLY A 26 6.09 0.27 -38.38
N ILE A 27 6.80 0.97 -39.26
CA ILE A 27 8.26 0.98 -39.23
C ILE A 27 8.68 2.23 -38.46
N VAL A 28 9.33 2.03 -37.32
CA VAL A 28 9.95 3.09 -36.55
C VAL A 28 11.45 3.03 -36.75
N ARG A 29 12.07 4.17 -37.03
CA ARG A 29 13.53 4.30 -37.13
C ARG A 29 14.00 5.29 -36.09
N GLY A 30 15.03 4.91 -35.35
CA GLY A 30 15.52 5.75 -34.29
C GLY A 30 16.82 5.24 -33.68
N GLN A 31 17.37 6.05 -32.81
CA GLN A 31 18.58 5.77 -32.07
C GLN A 31 18.22 5.04 -30.78
N VAL A 32 18.85 3.90 -30.50
CA VAL A 32 18.63 3.23 -29.20
C VAL A 32 19.36 4.00 -28.11
N VAL A 33 18.61 4.45 -27.11
CA VAL A 33 19.11 5.26 -25.98
C VAL A 33 19.28 4.45 -24.71
N SER A 34 18.51 3.37 -24.54
CA SER A 34 18.59 2.53 -23.35
C SER A 34 18.28 1.05 -23.68
N VAL A 35 18.86 0.15 -22.87
CA VAL A 35 18.57 -1.28 -22.87
C VAL A 35 18.41 -1.71 -21.42
N SER A 36 17.19 -2.10 -21.04
CA SER A 36 16.80 -2.36 -19.65
C SER A 36 16.71 -3.84 -19.29
N GLY A 37 16.72 -4.73 -20.29
CA GLY A 37 16.72 -6.18 -20.11
C GLY A 37 17.26 -6.91 -21.35
N GLY A 38 17.17 -8.24 -21.36
CA GLY A 38 17.63 -9.08 -22.48
C GLY A 38 16.78 -8.95 -23.75
N ASP A 39 15.59 -8.37 -23.66
CA ASP A 39 14.63 -8.22 -24.75
C ASP A 39 13.90 -6.86 -24.74
N VAL A 40 14.30 -5.91 -23.89
CA VAL A 40 13.65 -4.60 -23.75
C VAL A 40 14.63 -3.48 -24.04
N LEU A 41 14.23 -2.55 -24.91
CA LEU A 41 15.00 -1.38 -25.29
C LEU A 41 14.12 -0.15 -25.50
N GLU A 42 14.75 1.02 -25.47
CA GLU A 42 14.10 2.29 -25.78
C GLU A 42 14.83 2.99 -26.92
N LEU A 43 14.06 3.48 -27.89
CA LEU A 43 14.58 4.22 -29.03
C LEU A 43 14.00 5.63 -29.06
N VAL A 44 14.78 6.57 -29.59
CA VAL A 44 14.34 7.93 -29.90
C VAL A 44 14.30 8.10 -31.40
N ASP A 45 13.13 8.43 -31.94
CA ASP A 45 12.98 8.66 -33.38
C ASP A 45 13.49 10.05 -33.82
N ALA A 46 13.41 10.33 -35.12
CA ALA A 46 13.85 11.61 -35.68
C ALA A 46 13.02 12.82 -35.20
N HIS A 47 11.83 12.59 -34.62
CA HIS A 47 10.98 13.62 -34.05
C HIS A 47 11.22 13.83 -32.56
N GLY A 48 12.15 13.08 -31.96
CA GLY A 48 12.43 13.12 -30.52
C GLY A 48 11.41 12.36 -29.68
N LEU A 49 10.58 11.51 -30.28
CA LEU A 49 9.64 10.67 -29.54
C LEU A 49 10.35 9.41 -29.04
N GLU A 50 10.14 9.09 -27.77
CA GLU A 50 10.63 7.87 -27.13
C GLU A 50 9.65 6.72 -27.39
N HIS A 51 10.16 5.60 -27.90
CA HIS A 51 9.40 4.37 -28.07
C HIS A 51 10.02 3.27 -27.22
N ARG A 52 9.21 2.70 -26.32
CA ARG A 52 9.58 1.59 -25.45
C ARG A 52 9.21 0.28 -26.14
N LEU A 53 10.22 -0.50 -26.51
CA LEU A 53 10.04 -1.72 -27.29
C LEU A 53 10.40 -2.97 -26.49
N ARG A 54 9.64 -4.03 -26.75
CA ARG A 54 10.02 -5.40 -26.41
C ARG A 54 10.25 -6.18 -27.70
N LEU A 55 11.32 -6.96 -27.73
CA LEU A 55 11.66 -7.80 -28.88
C LEU A 55 10.59 -8.88 -29.06
N ALA A 56 9.93 -8.88 -30.20
CA ALA A 56 8.92 -9.87 -30.55
C ALA A 56 9.52 -11.27 -30.74
N PHE A 57 8.67 -12.29 -30.55
CA PHE A 57 8.97 -13.71 -30.71
C PHE A 57 10.01 -14.26 -29.75
N ILE A 58 10.49 -13.47 -28.79
CA ILE A 58 11.48 -13.92 -27.84
C ILE A 58 11.10 -13.52 -26.43
N ASP A 59 11.54 -14.31 -25.48
CA ASP A 59 11.50 -13.99 -24.04
C ASP A 59 12.93 -14.21 -23.56
N ALA A 60 13.59 -13.19 -23.00
CA ALA A 60 14.98 -13.30 -22.54
C ALA A 60 15.02 -13.51 -21.01
N PRO A 61 16.11 -14.06 -20.45
CA PRO A 61 16.20 -14.21 -19.00
C PRO A 61 16.13 -12.85 -18.31
N GLU A 62 15.40 -12.79 -17.21
CA GLU A 62 15.23 -11.56 -16.42
C GLU A 62 16.52 -11.18 -15.69
N PRO A 63 16.70 -9.91 -15.30
CA PRO A 63 17.78 -9.51 -14.41
C PRO A 63 17.82 -10.37 -13.13
N GLY A 64 18.99 -10.94 -12.83
CA GLY A 64 19.20 -11.87 -11.71
C GLY A 64 18.84 -13.34 -11.99
N GLN A 65 18.24 -13.64 -13.15
CA GLN A 65 18.17 -15.01 -13.67
C GLN A 65 19.50 -15.38 -14.34
N PRO A 66 19.93 -16.66 -14.33
CA PRO A 66 21.10 -17.08 -15.10
C PRO A 66 21.01 -16.65 -16.57
N PHE A 67 22.10 -16.07 -17.10
CA PHE A 67 22.19 -15.47 -18.44
C PHE A 67 21.41 -14.17 -18.66
N GLY A 68 20.78 -13.59 -17.65
CA GLY A 68 20.03 -12.33 -17.78
C GLY A 68 20.94 -11.14 -18.09
N ASP A 69 22.03 -10.99 -17.34
CA ASP A 69 22.99 -9.89 -17.55
C ASP A 69 23.74 -10.06 -18.88
N GLU A 70 24.04 -11.31 -19.27
CA GLU A 70 24.65 -11.66 -20.55
C GLU A 70 23.71 -11.36 -21.73
N ALA A 71 22.42 -11.66 -21.61
CA ALA A 71 21.42 -11.33 -22.61
C ALA A 71 21.29 -9.81 -22.78
N GLN A 72 21.18 -9.07 -21.68
CA GLN A 72 21.12 -7.61 -21.70
C GLN A 72 22.39 -7.01 -22.32
N SER A 73 23.57 -7.51 -21.93
CA SER A 73 24.85 -7.04 -22.46
C SER A 73 25.01 -7.34 -23.95
N ALA A 74 24.57 -8.52 -24.41
CA ALA A 74 24.60 -8.89 -25.81
C ALA A 74 23.66 -8.01 -26.65
N LEU A 75 22.44 -7.76 -26.15
CA LEU A 75 21.51 -6.83 -26.78
C LEU A 75 22.14 -5.43 -26.88
N ALA A 76 22.60 -4.89 -25.76
CA ALA A 76 23.25 -3.57 -25.72
C ALA A 76 24.44 -3.48 -26.69
N ALA A 77 25.28 -4.52 -26.77
CA ALA A 77 26.40 -4.54 -27.70
C ALA A 77 25.99 -4.50 -29.19
N MET A 78 24.79 -4.99 -29.53
CA MET A 78 24.25 -4.96 -30.89
C MET A 78 23.57 -3.62 -31.21
N VAL A 79 22.87 -3.00 -30.27
CA VAL A 79 21.95 -1.90 -30.60
C VAL A 79 22.20 -0.59 -29.87
N LEU A 80 22.80 -0.60 -28.67
CA LEU A 80 22.92 0.61 -27.84
C LEU A 80 23.75 1.68 -28.56
N GLY A 81 23.21 2.90 -28.62
CA GLY A 81 23.88 4.00 -29.30
C GLY A 81 23.98 3.81 -30.81
N ARG A 82 23.13 2.96 -31.41
CA ARG A 82 23.06 2.78 -32.88
C ARG A 82 21.67 3.13 -33.43
N PRO A 83 21.60 3.56 -34.69
CA PRO A 83 20.33 3.71 -35.38
C PRO A 83 19.80 2.34 -35.77
N VAL A 84 18.57 2.00 -35.37
CA VAL A 84 17.94 0.72 -35.69
C VAL A 84 16.62 0.96 -36.42
N THR A 85 16.16 -0.09 -37.12
CA THR A 85 14.81 -0.12 -37.68
C THR A 85 13.99 -1.13 -36.89
N ALA A 86 12.90 -0.66 -36.27
CA ALA A 86 11.94 -1.47 -35.54
C ALA A 86 10.66 -1.66 -36.36
N ARG A 87 10.31 -2.91 -36.66
CA ARG A 87 9.04 -3.30 -37.27
C ARG A 87 8.06 -3.64 -36.16
N LEU A 88 7.08 -2.77 -35.92
CA LEU A 88 6.07 -2.95 -34.88
C LEU A 88 5.04 -3.99 -35.32
N LEU A 89 4.71 -4.89 -34.40
CA LEU A 89 3.74 -5.98 -34.60
C LEU A 89 2.51 -5.84 -33.70
N GLY A 90 2.58 -4.98 -32.69
CA GLY A 90 1.49 -4.74 -31.75
C GLY A 90 1.99 -4.13 -30.45
N GLN A 91 1.14 -4.16 -29.43
CA GLN A 91 1.47 -3.73 -28.07
C GLN A 91 1.21 -4.89 -27.10
N SER A 92 2.14 -5.12 -26.17
CA SER A 92 1.93 -6.03 -25.04
C SER A 92 1.02 -5.40 -24.00
N ASP A 93 0.33 -6.21 -23.21
CA ASP A 93 -0.48 -5.76 -22.05
C ASP A 93 0.31 -4.89 -21.06
N ASP A 94 1.63 -5.09 -20.97
CA ASP A 94 2.56 -4.35 -20.12
C ASP A 94 2.90 -2.94 -20.66
N GLY A 95 2.29 -2.53 -21.78
CA GLY A 95 2.44 -1.21 -22.41
C GLY A 95 3.62 -1.06 -23.37
N PHE A 96 4.48 -2.09 -23.53
CA PHE A 96 5.57 -2.08 -24.51
C PHE A 96 5.06 -2.38 -25.93
N ALA A 97 5.60 -1.69 -26.94
CA ALA A 97 5.36 -2.08 -28.31
C ALA A 97 6.22 -3.30 -28.68
N GLN A 98 5.58 -4.34 -29.22
CA GLN A 98 6.30 -5.54 -29.67
C GLN A 98 6.91 -5.28 -31.04
N ALA A 99 8.21 -5.54 -31.19
CA ALA A 99 8.91 -5.23 -32.41
C ALA A 99 9.99 -6.24 -32.79
N GLU A 100 10.14 -6.43 -34.08
CA GLU A 100 11.39 -6.96 -34.63
C GLU A 100 12.37 -5.82 -34.86
N VAL A 101 13.59 -5.97 -34.36
CA VAL A 101 14.62 -4.94 -34.43
C VAL A 101 15.72 -5.38 -35.37
N ILE A 102 15.99 -4.54 -36.36
CA ILE A 102 17.02 -4.75 -37.37
C ILE A 102 18.14 -3.73 -37.11
N GLU A 103 19.34 -4.23 -36.85
CA GLU A 103 20.52 -3.40 -36.63
C GLU A 103 21.10 -2.89 -37.97
N PRO A 104 22.01 -1.90 -37.99
CA PRO A 104 22.52 -1.29 -39.24
C PRO A 104 23.12 -2.25 -40.27
N ASN A 105 23.65 -3.40 -39.84
CA ASN A 105 24.23 -4.41 -40.74
C ASN A 105 23.15 -5.31 -41.40
N GLY A 106 21.87 -5.12 -41.07
CA GLY A 106 20.74 -5.88 -41.61
C GLY A 106 20.38 -7.15 -40.84
N HIS A 107 21.06 -7.46 -39.73
CA HIS A 107 20.70 -8.61 -38.91
C HIS A 107 19.46 -8.34 -38.06
N LEU A 108 18.62 -9.37 -37.96
CA LEU A 108 17.49 -9.40 -37.05
C LEU A 108 17.99 -9.74 -35.63
N VAL A 109 17.98 -8.75 -34.75
CA VAL A 109 18.51 -8.83 -33.38
C VAL A 109 17.81 -9.90 -32.57
N ASN A 110 16.48 -10.01 -32.72
CA ASN A 110 15.64 -11.00 -32.04
C ASN A 110 16.15 -12.43 -32.28
N LEU A 111 16.34 -12.78 -33.56
CA LEU A 111 16.83 -14.09 -33.98
C LEU A 111 18.28 -14.33 -33.55
N GLU A 112 19.12 -13.29 -33.54
CA GLU A 112 20.51 -13.38 -33.13
C GLU A 112 20.67 -13.72 -31.64
N LEU A 113 19.82 -13.18 -30.77
CA LEU A 113 19.79 -13.57 -29.35
C LEU A 113 19.43 -15.05 -29.16
N VAL A 114 18.45 -15.55 -29.92
CA VAL A 114 18.06 -16.97 -29.87
C VAL A 114 19.20 -17.87 -30.35
N LYS A 115 19.88 -17.50 -31.45
CA LYS A 115 21.05 -18.24 -31.97
C LYS A 115 22.17 -18.35 -30.94
N ARG A 116 22.37 -17.32 -30.11
CA ARG A 116 23.37 -17.30 -29.04
C ARG A 116 22.92 -18.03 -27.77
N GLY A 117 21.68 -18.54 -27.73
CA GLY A 117 21.10 -19.15 -26.54
C GLY A 117 20.83 -18.15 -25.43
N LEU A 118 20.58 -16.88 -25.75
CA LEU A 118 20.33 -15.80 -24.79
C LEU A 118 18.84 -15.41 -24.70
N ALA A 119 17.98 -16.11 -25.44
CA ALA A 119 16.54 -15.96 -25.34
C ALA A 119 15.82 -17.25 -25.75
N TRP A 120 14.62 -17.44 -25.22
CA TRP A 120 13.66 -18.44 -25.67
C TRP A 120 12.91 -17.91 -26.89
N HIS A 121 12.40 -18.83 -27.73
CA HIS A 121 11.39 -18.49 -28.73
C HIS A 121 10.02 -18.47 -28.04
N ASP A 122 9.39 -17.30 -27.97
CA ASP A 122 8.02 -17.14 -27.44
C ASP A 122 7.03 -17.13 -28.60
N TYR A 123 6.18 -18.16 -28.64
CA TYR A 123 5.30 -18.43 -29.77
C TYR A 123 4.07 -17.52 -29.76
N PHE A 124 3.76 -16.93 -30.91
CA PHE A 124 2.43 -16.37 -31.17
C PHE A 124 1.63 -17.28 -32.10
N GLU A 125 0.33 -17.46 -31.83
CA GLU A 125 -0.53 -18.27 -32.70
C GLU A 125 -0.65 -17.69 -34.12
N SER A 126 -0.56 -16.35 -34.24
CA SER A 126 -0.58 -15.63 -35.51
C SER A 126 0.76 -15.57 -36.23
N GLU A 127 1.83 -16.14 -35.67
CA GLU A 127 3.18 -16.09 -36.28
C GLU A 127 3.21 -16.86 -37.61
N PRO A 128 3.66 -16.22 -38.72
CA PRO A 128 3.83 -16.88 -40.00
C PRO A 128 4.74 -18.11 -39.90
N LYS A 129 4.35 -19.22 -40.56
CA LYS A 129 5.09 -20.48 -40.51
C LYS A 129 6.58 -20.33 -40.84
N LEU A 130 6.91 -19.50 -41.83
CA LEU A 130 8.30 -19.29 -42.24
C LEU A 130 9.16 -18.68 -41.12
N GLU A 131 8.63 -17.72 -40.35
CA GLU A 131 9.38 -17.13 -39.22
C GLU A 131 9.50 -18.16 -38.08
N ARG A 132 8.41 -18.86 -37.78
CA ARG A 132 8.39 -19.94 -36.79
C ARG A 132 9.48 -20.99 -37.06
N ASP A 133 9.59 -21.45 -38.31
CA ASP A 133 10.56 -22.47 -38.71
C ASP A 133 12.02 -21.95 -38.54
N LYS A 134 12.28 -20.66 -38.81
CA LYS A 134 13.61 -20.05 -38.60
C LYS A 134 14.00 -20.01 -37.12
N TYR A 135 13.09 -19.56 -36.25
CA TYR A 135 13.34 -19.51 -34.80
C TYR A 135 13.53 -20.92 -34.22
N GLN A 136 12.71 -21.89 -34.64
CA GLN A 136 12.85 -23.28 -34.23
C GLN A 136 14.21 -23.88 -34.62
N ALA A 137 14.67 -23.61 -35.84
CA ALA A 137 15.99 -24.03 -36.28
C ALA A 137 17.12 -23.40 -35.45
N ALA A 138 16.99 -22.11 -35.09
CA ALA A 138 17.96 -21.42 -34.25
C ALA A 138 17.98 -22.00 -32.81
N VAL A 139 16.81 -22.26 -32.23
CA VAL A 139 16.70 -22.93 -30.92
C VAL A 139 17.37 -24.31 -30.94
N ALA A 140 17.06 -25.13 -31.95
CA ALA A 140 17.64 -26.47 -32.08
C ALA A 140 19.18 -26.43 -32.19
N ALA A 141 19.72 -25.48 -32.96
CA ALA A 141 21.16 -25.29 -33.08
C ALA A 141 21.82 -24.86 -31.75
N ALA A 142 21.21 -23.88 -31.04
CA ALA A 142 21.71 -23.42 -29.75
C ALA A 142 21.65 -24.50 -28.67
N GLN A 143 20.60 -25.34 -28.69
CA GLN A 143 20.46 -26.51 -27.81
C GLN A 143 21.52 -27.56 -28.09
N GLN A 144 21.73 -27.92 -29.36
CA GLN A 144 22.74 -28.90 -29.75
C GLN A 144 24.15 -28.44 -29.36
N ALA A 145 24.43 -27.14 -29.47
CA ALA A 145 25.69 -26.55 -29.09
C ALA A 145 25.81 -26.24 -27.58
N ARG A 146 24.75 -26.50 -26.78
CA ARG A 146 24.67 -26.14 -25.35
C ARG A 146 25.10 -24.69 -25.09
N GLN A 147 24.56 -23.76 -25.87
CA GLN A 147 24.89 -22.34 -25.74
C GLN A 147 23.96 -21.61 -24.75
N GLY A 148 24.52 -20.68 -23.99
CA GLY A 148 23.77 -19.82 -23.07
C GLY A 148 22.88 -20.61 -22.13
N ILE A 149 21.59 -20.25 -22.07
CA ILE A 149 20.57 -20.90 -21.22
C ILE A 149 20.51 -22.42 -21.44
N TRP A 150 20.84 -22.91 -22.63
CA TRP A 150 20.79 -24.33 -22.96
C TRP A 150 21.95 -25.15 -22.35
N ALA A 151 22.94 -24.48 -21.74
CA ALA A 151 23.99 -25.12 -20.95
C ALA A 151 23.56 -25.43 -19.51
N LEU A 152 22.47 -24.82 -19.02
CA LEU A 152 22.03 -24.94 -17.64
C LEU A 152 21.52 -26.36 -17.34
N GLU A 153 21.89 -26.89 -16.18
CA GLU A 153 21.33 -28.16 -15.68
C GLU A 153 19.84 -28.02 -15.33
N ARG A 154 19.46 -26.85 -14.80
CA ARG A 154 18.08 -26.51 -14.48
C ARG A 154 17.68 -25.26 -15.24
N LEU A 155 16.98 -25.48 -16.33
CA LEU A 155 16.36 -24.43 -17.12
C LEU A 155 15.07 -23.95 -16.43
N GLU A 156 14.96 -22.64 -16.22
CA GLU A 156 13.75 -21.97 -15.74
C GLU A 156 13.34 -20.96 -16.81
N LEU A 157 12.05 -20.91 -17.17
CA LEU A 157 11.54 -19.95 -18.14
C LEU A 157 11.45 -18.54 -17.51
N PRO A 158 11.63 -17.45 -18.26
CA PRO A 158 11.51 -16.10 -17.71
C PRO A 158 10.12 -15.84 -17.13
N ARG A 159 9.05 -16.32 -17.79
CA ARG A 159 7.68 -16.28 -17.26
C ARG A 159 7.54 -16.91 -15.88
N ASP A 160 8.15 -18.07 -15.65
CA ASP A 160 8.11 -18.76 -14.36
C ASP A 160 8.94 -18.01 -13.30
N TYR A 161 10.09 -17.47 -13.70
CA TYR A 161 10.94 -16.63 -12.87
C TYR A 161 10.19 -15.37 -12.40
N ARG A 162 9.50 -14.66 -13.33
CA ARG A 162 8.65 -13.50 -13.05
C ARG A 162 7.54 -13.84 -12.05
N ALA A 163 6.80 -14.92 -12.29
CA ALA A 163 5.73 -15.37 -11.41
C ALA A 163 6.23 -15.68 -9.99
N ARG A 164 7.41 -16.30 -9.87
CA ARG A 164 8.04 -16.58 -8.57
C ARG A 164 8.50 -15.31 -7.86
N ALA A 165 9.09 -14.36 -8.58
CA ALA A 165 9.53 -13.08 -8.04
C ALA A 165 8.36 -12.25 -7.50
N GLU A 166 7.24 -12.19 -8.23
CA GLU A 166 6.01 -11.52 -7.80
C GLU A 166 5.43 -12.12 -6.52
N GLN A 167 5.40 -13.45 -6.41
CA GLN A 167 4.95 -14.13 -5.20
C GLN A 167 5.82 -13.76 -3.99
N ALA A 168 7.13 -13.75 -4.14
CA ALA A 168 8.05 -13.36 -3.07
C ALA A 168 7.82 -11.91 -2.60
N LEU A 169 7.59 -10.98 -3.55
CA LEU A 169 7.26 -9.60 -3.21
C LEU A 169 5.95 -9.48 -2.44
N ARG A 170 4.90 -10.22 -2.82
CA ARG A 170 3.62 -10.23 -2.09
C ARG A 170 3.82 -10.66 -0.64
N TRP A 171 4.56 -11.74 -0.40
CA TRP A 171 4.87 -12.21 0.97
C TRP A 171 5.64 -11.17 1.78
N ARG A 172 6.58 -10.45 1.16
CA ARG A 172 7.30 -9.36 1.83
C ARG A 172 6.38 -8.24 2.28
N HIS A 173 5.43 -7.82 1.43
CA HIS A 173 4.45 -6.80 1.80
C HIS A 173 3.53 -7.27 2.94
N PHE A 174 3.07 -8.53 2.92
CA PHE A 174 2.29 -9.11 4.01
C PHE A 174 3.08 -9.10 5.34
N LEU A 175 4.35 -9.48 5.33
CA LEU A 175 5.20 -9.47 6.53
C LEU A 175 5.39 -8.06 7.09
N VAL A 176 5.68 -7.08 6.24
CA VAL A 176 5.82 -5.68 6.66
C VAL A 176 4.51 -5.14 7.23
N ALA A 177 3.38 -5.43 6.58
CA ALA A 177 2.06 -5.02 7.07
C ALA A 177 1.72 -5.67 8.43
N ALA A 178 2.01 -6.97 8.60
CA ALA A 178 1.79 -7.68 9.85
C ALA A 178 2.62 -7.11 11.00
N LEU A 179 3.92 -6.86 10.77
CA LEU A 179 4.81 -6.26 11.77
C LEU A 179 4.37 -4.84 12.15
N SER A 180 3.94 -4.05 11.15
CA SER A 180 3.39 -2.71 11.38
C SER A 180 2.10 -2.76 12.20
N GLY A 181 1.23 -3.74 11.95
CA GLY A 181 -0.01 -3.96 12.71
C GLY A 181 0.27 -4.31 14.18
N VAL A 182 1.25 -5.17 14.45
CA VAL A 182 1.67 -5.51 15.82
C VAL A 182 2.21 -4.28 16.56
N ALA A 183 3.03 -3.47 15.90
CA ALA A 183 3.54 -2.23 16.48
C ALA A 183 2.42 -1.22 16.81
N LEU A 184 1.43 -1.07 15.92
CA LEU A 184 0.27 -0.20 16.14
C LEU A 184 -0.59 -0.69 17.31
N LEU A 185 -0.84 -2.00 17.40
CA LEU A 185 -1.56 -2.60 18.52
C LEU A 185 -0.82 -2.37 19.86
N GLY A 186 0.50 -2.52 19.87
CA GLY A 186 1.33 -2.21 21.04
C GLY A 186 1.23 -0.74 21.47
N LEU A 187 1.21 0.19 20.50
CA LEU A 187 1.05 1.62 20.78
C LEU A 187 -0.33 1.95 21.35
N ILE A 188 -1.39 1.38 20.77
CA ILE A 188 -2.77 1.53 21.26
C ILE A 188 -2.86 0.98 22.69
N PHE A 189 -2.34 -0.23 22.93
CA PHE A 189 -2.33 -0.83 24.26
C PHE A 189 -1.59 0.05 25.28
N SER A 190 -0.44 0.60 24.93
CA SER A 190 0.32 1.54 25.77
C SER A 190 -0.47 2.82 26.09
N ILE A 191 -1.22 3.38 25.13
CA ILE A 191 -2.07 4.56 25.36
C ILE A 191 -3.25 4.21 26.28
N TYR A 192 -3.89 3.06 26.06
CA TYR A 192 -5.00 2.60 26.88
C TYR A 192 -4.56 2.32 28.31
N ASP A 193 -3.43 1.63 28.51
CA ASP A 193 -2.86 1.36 29.83
C ASP A 193 -2.70 2.66 30.62
N LYS A 194 -1.99 3.67 30.07
CA LYS A 194 -1.82 4.98 30.71
C LYS A 194 -3.13 5.66 31.09
N ARG A 195 -4.15 5.58 30.23
CA ARG A 195 -5.47 6.18 30.51
C ARG A 195 -6.23 5.43 31.60
N ILE A 196 -6.14 4.10 31.62
CA ILE A 196 -6.74 3.25 32.64
C ILE A 196 -6.06 3.49 33.98
N SER A 197 -4.72 3.51 34.04
CA SER A 197 -4.00 3.78 35.29
C SER A 197 -4.35 5.17 35.85
N ALA A 198 -4.39 6.20 35.00
CA ALA A 198 -4.75 7.56 35.41
C ALA A 198 -6.23 7.68 35.83
N TRP A 199 -7.13 6.89 35.24
CA TRP A 199 -8.53 6.83 35.65
C TRP A 199 -8.67 6.14 37.01
N LEU A 200 -8.01 5.00 37.22
CA LEU A 200 -8.01 4.26 38.49
C LEU A 200 -7.47 5.11 39.64
N ALA A 201 -6.34 5.81 39.43
CA ALA A 201 -5.77 6.71 40.43
C ALA A 201 -6.75 7.82 40.85
N ARG A 202 -7.49 8.39 39.89
CA ARG A 202 -8.50 9.42 40.18
C ARG A 202 -9.72 8.87 40.92
N GLN A 203 -10.11 7.62 40.67
CA GLN A 203 -11.19 6.99 41.43
C GLN A 203 -10.78 6.74 42.89
N ASP A 204 -9.56 6.27 43.11
CA ASP A 204 -9.03 6.07 44.47
C ASP A 204 -9.00 7.38 45.27
N GLU A 205 -8.50 8.47 44.68
CA GLU A 205 -8.54 9.81 45.30
C GLU A 205 -9.96 10.29 45.61
N ARG A 206 -10.92 10.06 44.69
CA ARG A 206 -12.34 10.40 44.94
C ARG A 206 -12.94 9.58 46.07
N MET A 207 -12.62 8.30 46.15
CA MET A 207 -13.09 7.43 47.23
C MET A 207 -12.52 7.87 48.58
N LYS A 208 -11.23 8.20 48.64
CA LYS A 208 -10.58 8.75 49.84
C LYS A 208 -11.21 10.09 50.26
N ALA A 209 -11.43 10.99 49.30
CA ALA A 209 -12.05 12.29 49.55
C ALA A 209 -13.50 12.16 50.04
N SER A 210 -14.29 11.27 49.42
CA SER A 210 -15.67 10.96 49.84
C SER A 210 -15.70 10.37 51.26
N ALA A 211 -14.82 9.42 51.55
CA ALA A 211 -14.70 8.84 52.89
C ALA A 211 -14.29 9.89 53.93
N ALA A 212 -13.38 10.82 53.59
CA ALA A 212 -12.99 11.92 54.46
C ALA A 212 -14.14 12.90 54.70
N ALA A 213 -14.88 13.28 53.66
CA ALA A 213 -16.06 14.14 53.75
C ALA A 213 -17.15 13.51 54.63
N GLY A 214 -17.40 12.20 54.49
CA GLY A 214 -18.34 11.47 55.33
C GLY A 214 -17.95 11.50 56.82
N ARG A 215 -16.66 11.29 57.13
CA ARG A 215 -16.16 11.40 58.51
C ARG A 215 -16.35 12.82 59.08
N LEU A 216 -16.04 13.86 58.30
CA LEU A 216 -16.22 15.25 58.72
C LEU A 216 -17.70 15.60 58.93
N ALA A 217 -18.58 15.12 58.06
CA ALA A 217 -20.02 15.31 58.20
C ALA A 217 -20.57 14.65 59.48
N HIS A 218 -20.10 13.44 59.80
CA HIS A 218 -20.43 12.75 61.04
C HIS A 218 -20.01 13.58 62.27
N ILE A 219 -18.72 13.98 62.35
CA ILE A 219 -18.19 14.79 63.45
C ILE A 219 -18.98 16.11 63.60
N ARG A 220 -19.30 16.78 62.48
CA ARG A 220 -20.09 18.01 62.50
C ARG A 220 -21.50 17.76 63.02
N SER A 221 -22.12 16.65 62.64
CA SER A 221 -23.47 16.29 63.10
C SER A 221 -23.50 16.02 64.61
N GLU A 222 -22.47 15.35 65.14
CA GLU A 222 -22.29 15.10 66.58
C GLU A 222 -22.05 16.41 67.34
N ALA A 223 -21.18 17.29 66.84
CA ALA A 223 -20.95 18.60 67.44
C ALA A 223 -22.23 19.46 67.48
N ASN A 224 -23.00 19.48 66.39
CA ASN A 224 -24.29 20.17 66.32
C ASN A 224 -25.34 19.54 67.25
N ALA A 225 -25.31 18.22 67.46
CA ALA A 225 -26.19 17.55 68.41
C ALA A 225 -25.83 17.94 69.85
N ALA A 226 -24.54 17.88 70.20
CA ALA A 226 -24.03 18.28 71.51
C ALA A 226 -24.37 19.75 71.83
N GLU A 227 -24.27 20.65 70.85
CA GLU A 227 -24.61 22.07 71.06
C GLU A 227 -26.11 22.29 71.27
N ARG A 228 -26.96 21.54 70.56
CA ARG A 228 -28.42 21.55 70.79
C ARG A 228 -28.76 21.04 72.19
N ASP A 229 -28.08 19.99 72.65
CA ASP A 229 -28.28 19.44 73.99
C ASP A 229 -27.83 20.41 75.08
N ARG A 230 -26.70 21.11 74.90
CA ARG A 230 -26.28 22.21 75.79
C ARG A 230 -27.30 23.34 75.84
N THR A 231 -27.82 23.76 74.68
CA THR A 231 -28.82 24.84 74.60
C THR A 231 -30.10 24.46 75.33
N ARG A 232 -30.57 23.21 75.16
CA ARG A 232 -31.72 22.67 75.90
C ARG A 232 -31.47 22.66 77.41
N ALA A 233 -30.30 22.18 77.85
CA ALA A 233 -29.96 22.15 79.27
C ALA A 233 -29.94 23.55 79.91
N ILE A 234 -29.40 24.56 79.22
CA ILE A 234 -29.42 25.96 79.68
C ILE A 234 -30.87 26.48 79.77
N ALA A 235 -31.69 26.23 78.74
CA ALA A 235 -33.09 26.64 78.73
C ALA A 235 -33.88 26.00 79.89
N ASP A 236 -33.68 24.70 80.13
CA ASP A 236 -34.31 23.98 81.24
C ASP A 236 -33.87 24.54 82.60
N GLN A 237 -32.58 24.87 82.76
CA GLN A 237 -32.07 25.50 83.97
C GLN A 237 -32.71 26.87 84.23
N GLU A 238 -32.85 27.70 83.21
CA GLU A 238 -33.45 29.03 83.34
C GLU A 238 -34.97 28.94 83.59
N MET A 239 -35.67 28.01 82.93
CA MET A 239 -37.08 27.73 83.21
C MET A 239 -37.29 27.29 84.67
N ASN A 240 -36.43 26.42 85.18
CA ASN A 240 -36.47 26.00 86.58
C ASN A 240 -36.20 27.17 87.54
N ARG A 241 -35.26 28.05 87.20
CA ARG A 241 -34.96 29.27 87.97
C ARG A 241 -36.16 30.23 88.01
N LEU A 242 -36.79 30.50 86.86
CA LEU A 242 -37.97 31.35 86.76
C LEU A 242 -39.15 30.77 87.54
N ALA A 243 -39.37 29.46 87.45
CA ALA A 243 -40.39 28.77 88.23
C ALA A 243 -40.15 28.90 89.75
N ALA A 244 -38.90 28.78 90.20
CA ALA A 244 -38.53 28.97 91.61
C ALA A 244 -38.77 30.42 92.08
N LEU A 245 -38.40 31.42 91.26
CA LEU A 245 -38.67 32.84 91.55
C LEU A 245 -40.18 33.14 91.64
N ARG A 246 -40.98 32.55 90.74
CA ARG A 246 -42.45 32.70 90.77
C ARG A 246 -43.05 32.16 92.08
N ARG A 247 -42.65 30.95 92.48
CA ARG A 247 -43.07 30.35 93.78
C ARG A 247 -42.67 31.23 94.97
N ALA A 248 -41.48 31.82 94.95
CA ALA A 248 -41.03 32.73 96.01
C ALA A 248 -41.83 34.05 96.05
N SER A 249 -42.25 34.58 94.89
CA SER A 249 -43.08 35.78 94.80
C SER A 249 -44.52 35.54 95.29
N GLU A 250 -45.09 34.37 95.00
CA GLU A 250 -46.41 33.94 95.49
C GLU A 250 -46.41 33.79 97.02
N GLN A 251 -45.32 33.30 97.61
CA GLN A 251 -45.15 33.25 99.07
C GLN A 251 -45.02 34.66 99.72
N LYS A 252 -44.43 35.64 99.04
CA LYS A 252 -44.32 37.03 99.54
C LYS A 252 -45.62 37.82 99.43
N GLY A 253 -46.50 37.51 98.48
CA GLY A 253 -47.82 38.12 98.31
C GLY A 253 -48.87 37.67 99.33
N SER A 254 -48.58 36.63 100.13
CA SER A 254 -49.48 36.05 101.14
C SER A 254 -49.14 36.48 102.58
N LYS A 255 -48.72 37.73 102.78
CA LYS A 255 -48.61 38.33 104.13
C LYS A 255 -49.86 39.17 104.42
N PRO A 256 -50.73 38.76 105.35
CA PRO A 256 -51.89 39.55 105.74
C PRO A 256 -51.45 40.73 106.61
N THR A 257 -51.95 41.93 106.30
CA THR A 257 -52.23 42.98 107.29
C THR A 257 -53.67 42.88 107.71
#